data_AF-A0A8S4R1W9-F1
#
_entry.id   AF-A0A8S4R1W9-F1
#
_cell.length_a   1.000
_cell.length_b   1.000
_cell.length_c   1.000
_cell.angle_alpha   90.00
_cell.angle_beta   90.00
_cell.angle_gamma   90.00
#
_symmetry.space_group_name_H-M   'P 1'
#
loop_
_entity.id
_entity.type
_entity.pdbx_description
1 polymer ?
#
loop_
_entity_poly.entity_id
_entity_poly.type
_entity_poly.pdbx_seq_one_letter_code
_entity_poly.pdbx_strand_id
1 'polypeptide(L)'
;MLYPNNFKVRDSKHKINECELILERGECHPPRMDDAFLLCFLRARRSIPARAHRLMVRYCNFREQNPHLWSEVSWYGLRRLGNVFEGVLFDRPDVGRLIICRIGETKL
;
A
#
# COMPACT_ATOMS: atom_id res chain seq x y z
N MET A 1 3.36 -6.90 -30.44
CA MET A 1 2.79 -5.54 -30.32
C MET A 1 3.27 -4.95 -29.01
N LEU A 2 4.11 -3.92 -29.07
CA LEU A 2 4.65 -3.21 -27.90
C LEU A 2 3.69 -2.06 -27.57
N TYR A 3 3.09 -2.08 -26.37
CA TYR A 3 2.30 -0.95 -25.89
C TYR A 3 3.23 0.22 -25.55
N PRO A 4 2.96 1.46 -26.00
CA PRO A 4 3.77 2.61 -25.66
C PRO A 4 3.56 2.98 -24.18
N ASN A 5 4.60 2.82 -23.37
CA ASN A 5 4.67 3.25 -21.98
C ASN A 5 4.65 4.79 -21.89
N ASN A 6 3.45 5.38 -21.86
CA ASN A 6 3.25 6.81 -21.61
C ASN A 6 3.27 7.15 -20.11
N PHE A 7 4.20 6.58 -19.33
CA PHE A 7 4.44 7.05 -17.98
C PHE A 7 5.45 8.19 -18.03
N LYS A 8 4.98 9.42 -18.28
CA LYS A 8 5.80 10.64 -18.10
C LYS A 8 6.42 10.58 -16.71
N VAL A 9 7.74 10.43 -16.66
CA VAL A 9 8.54 10.50 -15.43
C VAL A 9 8.42 11.94 -14.91
N ARG A 10 7.41 12.19 -14.08
CA ARG A 10 7.28 13.47 -13.35
C ARG A 10 8.45 13.61 -12.39
N ASP A 11 9.15 14.73 -12.53
CA ASP A 11 10.40 15.12 -11.88
C ASP A 11 10.48 14.77 -10.39
N SER A 12 11.65 14.26 -10.00
CA SER A 12 11.98 13.83 -8.64
C SER A 12 11.88 14.97 -7.60
N LYS A 13 12.11 16.22 -8.02
CA LYS A 13 12.03 17.40 -7.12
C LYS A 13 10.61 17.76 -6.71
N HIS A 14 9.61 17.51 -7.55
CA HIS A 14 8.21 17.82 -7.23
C HIS A 14 7.63 16.86 -6.19
N LYS A 15 8.11 15.60 -6.19
CA LYS A 15 7.67 14.54 -5.27
C LYS A 15 8.10 14.77 -3.82
N ILE A 16 9.26 15.37 -3.60
CA ILE A 16 9.77 15.66 -2.25
C ILE A 16 8.85 16.68 -1.54
N ASN A 17 8.43 17.73 -2.26
CA ASN A 17 7.49 18.73 -1.75
C ASN A 17 6.09 18.12 -1.49
N GLU A 18 5.60 17.24 -2.38
CA GLU A 18 4.32 16.53 -2.17
C GLU A 18 4.32 15.65 -0.90
N CYS A 19 5.46 15.05 -0.56
CA CYS A 19 5.62 14.26 0.66
C CYS A 19 5.58 15.15 1.92
N GLU A 20 6.23 16.32 1.90
CA GLU A 20 6.18 17.29 2.98
C GLU A 20 4.74 17.78 3.25
N LEU A 21 3.98 18.08 2.20
CA LEU A 21 2.58 18.52 2.30
C LEU A 21 1.64 17.47 2.92
N ILE A 22 1.99 16.19 2.85
CA ILE A 22 1.25 15.11 3.53
C ILE A 22 1.59 15.07 5.01
N LEU A 23 2.81 15.40 5.41
CA LEU A 23 3.28 15.30 6.80
C LEU A 23 2.91 16.54 7.63
N GLU A 24 2.91 17.73 7.01
CA GLU A 24 2.71 19.02 7.70
C GLU A 24 1.37 19.18 8.42
N ARG A 25 0.39 18.32 8.17
CA ARG A 25 -0.93 18.40 8.80
C ARG A 25 -0.99 17.87 10.23
N GLY A 26 0.01 17.10 10.69
CA GLY A 26 0.13 16.68 12.10
C GLY A 26 -1.00 15.80 12.66
N GLU A 27 -1.95 15.37 11.83
CA GLU A 27 -3.14 14.61 12.28
C GLU A 27 -2.85 13.12 12.57
N CYS A 28 -1.67 12.60 12.20
CA CYS A 28 -1.31 11.21 12.47
C CYS A 28 0.21 11.01 12.60
N HIS A 29 0.62 9.95 13.29
CA HIS A 29 2.02 9.56 13.50
C HIS A 29 2.32 8.28 12.71
N PRO A 30 2.66 8.38 11.41
CA PRO A 30 2.95 7.20 10.62
C PRO A 30 4.21 6.49 11.14
N PRO A 31 4.23 5.15 11.15
CA PRO A 31 5.35 4.36 11.66
C PRO A 31 6.60 4.41 10.77
N ARG A 32 6.44 4.91 9.54
CA ARG A 32 7.50 5.11 8.55
C ARG A 32 7.23 6.40 7.79
N MET A 33 8.31 7.06 7.37
CA MET A 33 8.26 8.32 6.63
C MET A 33 9.21 8.36 5.44
N ASP A 34 9.75 7.22 5.03
CA ASP A 34 10.60 7.15 3.83
C ASP A 34 9.80 7.40 2.55
N ASP A 35 10.48 7.89 1.52
CA ASP A 35 9.86 8.24 0.24
C ASP A 35 9.07 7.09 -0.38
N ALA A 36 9.58 5.85 -0.30
CA ALA A 36 8.90 4.69 -0.86
C ALA A 36 7.56 4.42 -0.16
N PHE A 37 7.51 4.59 1.16
CA PHE A 37 6.29 4.50 1.95
C PHE A 37 5.30 5.61 1.57
N LEU A 38 5.73 6.88 1.56
CA LEU A 38 4.85 8.02 1.25
C LEU A 38 4.33 8.00 -0.19
N LEU A 39 5.17 7.60 -1.15
CA LEU A 39 4.79 7.45 -2.55
C LEU A 39 3.68 6.43 -2.76
N CYS A 40 3.53 5.42 -1.90
CA CYS A 40 2.41 4.48 -1.98
C CYS A 40 1.06 5.20 -1.83
N PHE A 41 0.95 6.13 -0.86
CA PHE A 41 -0.27 6.90 -0.60
C PHE A 41 -0.56 7.90 -1.71
N LEU A 42 0.48 8.59 -2.20
CA LEU A 42 0.37 9.50 -3.33
C LEU A 42 -0.09 8.77 -4.60
N ARG A 43 0.56 7.65 -4.96
CA ARG A 43 0.18 6.84 -6.13
C ARG A 43 -1.24 6.32 -6.03
N ALA A 44 -1.65 5.81 -4.86
CA ALA A 44 -3.00 5.33 -4.61
C ALA A 44 -4.08 6.43 -4.74
N ARG A 45 -3.69 7.71 -4.72
CA ARG A 45 -4.59 8.88 -4.79
C ARG A 45 -4.25 9.85 -5.91
N ARG A 46 -3.58 9.37 -6.97
CA ARG A 46 -3.24 10.14 -8.18
C ARG A 46 -2.42 11.41 -7.90
N SER A 47 -1.52 11.35 -6.90
CA SER A 47 -0.69 12.47 -6.45
C SER A 47 -1.48 13.71 -6.01
N ILE A 48 -2.61 13.50 -5.31
CA ILE A 48 -3.37 14.59 -4.68
C ILE A 48 -3.05 14.58 -3.17
N PRO A 49 -2.22 15.52 -2.65
CA PRO A 49 -1.72 15.47 -1.27
C PRO A 49 -2.81 15.38 -0.21
N ALA A 50 -3.87 16.19 -0.31
CA ALA A 50 -4.97 16.17 0.66
C ALA A 50 -5.71 14.82 0.72
N ARG A 51 -5.84 14.11 -0.41
CA ARG A 51 -6.48 12.78 -0.45
C ARG A 51 -5.54 11.69 0.04
N ALA A 52 -4.25 11.80 -0.26
CA ALA A 52 -3.21 10.91 0.23
C ALA A 52 -3.07 11.01 1.76
N HIS A 53 -3.04 12.23 2.30
CA HIS A 53 -3.05 12.50 3.73
C HIS A 53 -4.26 11.85 4.42
N ARG A 54 -5.48 12.06 3.90
CA ARG A 54 -6.68 11.41 4.46
C ARG A 54 -6.61 9.89 4.43
N LEU A 55 -5.96 9.29 3.44
CA LEU A 55 -5.72 7.84 3.40
C LEU A 55 -4.71 7.41 4.46
N MET A 56 -3.66 8.20 4.67
CA MET A 56 -2.63 7.94 5.69
C MET A 56 -3.22 8.00 7.10
N VAL A 57 -4.02 9.02 7.42
CA VAL A 57 -4.72 9.11 8.72
C VAL A 57 -5.59 7.87 8.96
N ARG A 58 -6.36 7.44 7.95
CA ARG A 58 -7.17 6.21 8.06
C ARG A 58 -6.32 4.96 8.26
N TYR A 59 -5.17 4.87 7.60
CA TYR A 59 -4.23 3.77 7.77
C TYR A 59 -3.66 3.73 9.19
N CYS A 60 -3.24 4.88 9.74
CA CYS A 60 -2.75 4.97 11.12
C CYS A 60 -3.85 4.58 12.12
N ASN A 61 -5.05 5.16 11.99
CA ASN A 61 -6.19 4.82 12.86
C ASN A 61 -6.54 3.33 12.79
N PHE A 62 -6.54 2.73 11.60
CA PHE A 62 -6.80 1.29 11.44
C PHE A 62 -5.76 0.44 12.18
N ARG A 63 -4.48 0.83 12.14
CA ARG A 63 -3.41 0.15 12.85
C ARG A 63 -3.53 0.29 14.36
N GLU A 64 -3.82 1.48 14.86
CA GLU A 64 -4.01 1.74 16.29
C GLU A 64 -5.21 0.96 16.85
N GLN A 65 -6.30 0.86 16.08
CA GLN A 65 -7.49 0.11 16.48
C GLN A 65 -7.31 -1.41 16.42
N ASN A 66 -6.36 -1.91 15.61
CA ASN A 66 -6.18 -3.34 15.38
C ASN A 66 -4.72 -3.76 15.57
N PRO A 67 -4.13 -3.60 16.77
CA PRO A 67 -2.73 -3.96 17.03
C PRO A 67 -2.46 -5.44 16.75
N HIS A 68 -3.40 -6.32 17.11
CA HIS A 68 -3.32 -7.78 16.93
C HIS A 68 -3.09 -8.22 15.47
N LEU A 69 -3.41 -7.38 14.46
CA LEU A 69 -3.19 -7.71 13.06
C LEU A 69 -1.75 -7.48 12.59
N TRP A 70 -0.93 -6.73 13.32
CA TRP A 70 0.41 -6.34 12.86
C TRP A 70 1.51 -6.40 13.93
N SER A 71 1.20 -6.30 15.24
CA SER A 71 2.21 -6.25 16.30
C SER A 71 2.84 -7.62 16.59
N GLU A 72 2.09 -8.71 16.43
CA GLU A 72 2.52 -10.07 16.78
C GLU A 72 2.47 -11.03 15.58
N VAL A 73 2.73 -10.51 14.38
CA VAL A 73 2.70 -11.31 13.16
C VAL A 73 3.97 -12.15 13.03
N SER A 74 3.84 -13.46 13.28
CA SER A 74 4.90 -14.42 13.01
C SER A 74 4.89 -14.87 11.55
N TRP A 75 6.05 -14.80 10.89
CA TRP A 75 6.24 -15.34 9.54
C TRP A 75 5.84 -16.82 9.44
N TYR A 76 6.16 -17.62 10.46
CA TYR A 76 5.78 -19.04 10.51
C TYR A 76 4.26 -19.22 10.54
N GLY A 77 3.54 -18.32 11.22
CA GLY A 77 2.08 -18.30 11.24
C GLY A 77 1.50 -17.98 9.87
N LEU A 78 2.06 -16.97 9.18
CA LEU A 78 1.64 -16.59 7.83
C LEU A 78 1.91 -17.67 6.79
N ARG A 79 3.01 -18.43 6.91
CA ARG A 79 3.31 -19.54 6.00
C ARG A 79 2.20 -20.61 5.97
N ARG A 80 1.49 -20.80 7.09
CA ARG A 80 0.34 -21.72 7.16
C ARG A 80 -0.84 -21.26 6.31
N LEU A 81 -0.91 -19.98 5.94
CA LEU A 81 -1.95 -19.43 5.06
C LEU A 81 -1.63 -19.63 3.56
N GLY A 82 -0.49 -20.24 3.21
CA GLY A 82 -0.08 -20.42 1.82
C GLY A 82 -0.98 -21.36 1.00
N ASN A 83 -1.81 -22.18 1.65
CA ASN A 83 -2.87 -22.96 1.00
C ASN A 83 -4.16 -22.14 0.79
N VAL A 84 -4.37 -21.08 1.57
CA VAL A 84 -5.54 -20.19 1.49
C VAL A 84 -5.31 -19.12 0.44
N PHE A 85 -4.13 -18.50 0.44
CA PHE A 85 -3.75 -17.49 -0.54
C PHE A 85 -2.80 -18.13 -1.56
N GLU A 86 -3.24 -18.19 -2.82
CA GLU A 86 -2.44 -18.73 -3.93
C GLU A 86 -1.27 -17.80 -4.33
N GLY A 87 -1.12 -16.69 -3.60
CA GLY A 87 -0.09 -15.68 -3.79
C GLY A 87 -0.56 -14.53 -4.68
N VAL A 88 0.42 -13.73 -5.11
CA VAL A 88 0.21 -12.64 -6.07
C VAL A 88 0.51 -13.20 -7.46
N LEU A 89 -0.51 -13.29 -8.31
CA LEU A 89 -0.29 -13.70 -9.71
C LEU A 89 0.51 -12.63 -10.46
N PHE A 90 1.22 -13.06 -11.51
CA PHE A 90 2.04 -12.19 -12.34
C PHE A 90 1.27 -10.98 -12.85
N ASP A 91 1.97 -9.85 -12.93
CA ASP A 91 1.42 -8.58 -13.41
C ASP A 91 0.90 -8.77 -14.85
N ARG A 92 -0.41 -8.61 -15.06
CA ARG A 92 -0.99 -8.69 -16.40
C ARG A 92 -1.26 -7.28 -16.93
N PRO A 93 -0.96 -6.97 -18.19
CA PRO A 93 -1.10 -5.62 -18.74
C PRO A 93 -2.55 -5.11 -18.82
N ASP A 94 -3.53 -6.01 -18.78
CA ASP A 94 -4.97 -5.73 -18.87
C ASP A 94 -5.63 -5.43 -17.51
N VAL A 95 -5.20 -6.10 -16.44
CA VAL A 95 -5.83 -6.02 -15.11
C VAL A 95 -4.90 -5.62 -13.98
N GLY A 96 -3.59 -5.64 -14.20
CA GLY A 96 -2.56 -5.43 -13.18
C GLY A 96 -2.35 -6.65 -12.29
N ARG A 97 -2.19 -6.41 -10.98
CA ARG A 97 -1.88 -7.43 -9.97
C ARG A 97 -3.15 -8.07 -9.39
N LEU A 98 -3.14 -9.38 -9.25
CA LEU A 98 -4.25 -10.15 -8.68
C LEU A 98 -3.80 -10.93 -7.44
N ILE A 99 -4.69 -10.98 -6.44
CA ILE A 99 -4.54 -11.82 -5.25
C ILE A 99 -5.72 -12.80 -5.23
N ILE A 100 -5.46 -14.10 -5.17
CA ILE A 100 -6.48 -15.14 -5.10
C ILE A 100 -6.55 -15.68 -3.68
N CYS A 101 -7.77 -15.76 -3.15
CA CYS A 101 -8.09 -16.35 -1.84
C CYS A 101 -9.08 -17.50 -2.01
N ARG A 102 -8.74 -18.69 -1.49
CA ARG A 102 -9.56 -19.90 -1.52
C ARG A 102 -10.30 -20.05 -0.20
N ILE A 103 -11.54 -19.54 -0.16
CA ILE A 103 -12.38 -19.54 1.05
C ILE A 103 -12.98 -20.93 1.36
N GLY A 104 -13.03 -21.83 0.38
CA GLY A 104 -13.63 -23.18 0.53
C GLY A 104 -12.72 -24.24 1.15
N GLU A 105 -11.41 -24.00 1.22
CA GLU A 105 -10.41 -24.98 1.73
C GLU A 105 -9.89 -24.63 3.13
N THR A 106 -10.34 -23.53 3.71
CA THR A 106 -9.98 -23.10 5.07
C THR A 106 -10.61 -24.03 6.10
N LYS A 107 -9.82 -24.99 6.61
CA LYS A 107 -10.09 -25.64 7.89
C LYS A 107 -9.60 -24.69 9.01
N LEU A 108 -10.54 -23.97 9.63
CA LEU A 108 -10.29 -23.18 10.83
C LEU A 108 -10.02 -24.08 12.03
#